data_AF-A0A7S1GMF8-F1
#
_entry.id   AF-A0A7S1GMF8-F1
#
_cell.length_a   1.000
_cell.length_b   1.000
_cell.length_c   1.000
_cell.angle_alpha   90.00
_cell.angle_beta   90.00
_cell.angle_gamma   90.00
#
_symmetry.space_group_name_H-M   'P 1'
#
loop_
_entity.id
_entity.type
_entity.pdbx_description
1 polymer ?
#
loop_
_entity_poly.entity_id
_entity_poly.type
_entity_poly.pdbx_seq_one_letter_code
_entity_poly.pdbx_strand_id
1 'polypeptide(L)'
;GEASTKRNFPNFCFSENSIIETERDETLPISDLHIGDQVLVGPNVYDHVYSFGHRNNDSMGDYLQVHVHGTSTSTSTTLAALPPLEVSPDHMVLLLVGEGRTFVPASQLRVGSKLVQKDGNATTVTKVV
;
A
#
# COMPACT_ATOMS: atom_id res chain seq x y z
N GLY A 1 12.58 -18.04 34.02
CA GLY A 1 12.81 -18.43 32.62
C GLY A 1 11.93 -17.53 31.77
N GLU A 2 12.55 -16.81 30.85
CA GLU A 2 12.04 -15.62 30.17
C GLU A 2 10.67 -15.81 29.49
N ALA A 3 9.73 -14.91 29.83
CA ALA A 3 8.59 -14.62 28.97
C ALA A 3 9.07 -13.65 27.89
N SER A 4 9.32 -14.18 26.69
CA SER A 4 9.53 -13.37 25.49
C SER A 4 8.26 -12.56 25.22
N THR A 5 8.24 -11.28 25.61
CA THR A 5 7.23 -10.31 25.25
C THR A 5 7.22 -10.17 23.73
N LYS A 6 6.32 -10.92 23.05
CA LYS A 6 5.99 -10.63 21.65
C LYS A 6 5.47 -9.20 21.62
N ARG A 7 6.28 -8.29 21.09
CA ARG A 7 5.87 -6.90 20.84
C ARG A 7 4.61 -6.95 19.98
N ASN A 8 3.51 -6.47 20.53
CA ASN A 8 2.20 -6.46 19.88
C ASN A 8 2.22 -5.31 18.85
N PHE A 9 2.91 -5.54 17.73
CA PHE A 9 2.88 -4.61 16.61
C PHE A 9 1.46 -4.60 16.03
N PRO A 10 0.91 -3.42 15.67
CA PRO A 10 -0.39 -3.39 15.04
C PRO A 10 -0.33 -4.13 13.70
N ASN A 11 -1.27 -5.06 13.53
CA ASN A 11 -1.33 -5.99 12.40
C ASN A 11 -1.52 -5.30 11.03
N PHE A 12 -1.90 -4.01 10.99
CA PHE A 12 -2.24 -3.27 9.77
C PHE A 12 -1.29 -2.08 9.56
N CYS A 13 -0.20 -2.28 8.80
CA CYS A 13 0.82 -1.26 8.56
C CYS A 13 1.26 -1.23 7.09
N PHE A 14 1.84 -0.11 6.69
CA PHE A 14 2.62 0.06 5.46
C PHE A 14 4.08 0.35 5.86
N SER A 15 5.03 -0.04 5.00
CA SER A 15 6.45 0.33 5.16
C SER A 15 6.63 1.85 5.07
N GLU A 16 7.62 2.41 5.77
CA GLU A 16 7.93 3.85 5.75
C GLU A 16 8.25 4.38 4.35
N ASN A 17 8.74 3.51 3.46
CA ASN A 17 9.07 3.83 2.07
C ASN A 17 7.86 3.76 1.13
N SER A 18 6.68 3.39 1.65
CA SER A 18 5.46 3.31 0.84
C SER A 18 5.07 4.69 0.36
N ILE A 19 4.82 4.82 -0.94
CA ILE A 19 4.55 6.10 -1.59
C ILE A 19 3.06 6.44 -1.52
N ILE A 20 2.77 7.66 -1.10
CA ILE A 20 1.43 8.26 -1.01
C ILE A 20 1.31 9.36 -2.06
N GLU A 21 0.18 9.41 -2.75
CA GLU A 21 -0.18 10.49 -3.68
C GLU A 21 -1.02 11.53 -2.95
N THR A 22 -0.64 12.80 -3.09
CA THR A 22 -1.31 13.95 -2.46
C THR A 22 -2.03 14.82 -3.50
N GLU A 23 -2.92 15.73 -3.05
CA GLU A 23 -3.72 16.59 -3.94
C GLU A 23 -2.88 17.43 -4.91
N ARG A 24 -1.65 17.79 -4.52
CA ARG A 24 -0.77 18.65 -5.32
C ARG A 24 0.06 17.89 -6.36
N ASP A 25 -0.37 16.68 -6.73
CA ASP A 25 0.38 15.74 -7.58
C ASP A 25 1.79 15.44 -7.04
N GLU A 26 2.01 15.63 -5.73
CA GLU A 26 3.25 15.30 -5.06
C GLU A 26 3.13 13.88 -4.49
N THR A 27 4.09 13.03 -4.86
CA THR A 27 4.27 11.73 -4.21
C THR A 27 5.28 11.84 -3.10
N LEU A 28 4.92 11.39 -1.90
CA LEU A 28 5.82 11.38 -0.74
C LEU A 28 5.85 10.00 -0.07
N PRO A 29 6.96 9.60 0.56
CA PRO A 29 6.97 8.40 1.39
C PRO A 29 6.07 8.62 2.62
N ILE A 30 5.41 7.57 3.11
CA ILE A 30 4.51 7.69 4.27
C ILE A 30 5.23 8.17 5.54
N SER A 31 6.56 8.01 5.61
CA SER A 31 7.43 8.62 6.62
C SER A 31 7.33 10.14 6.69
N ASP A 32 6.99 10.78 5.57
CA ASP A 32 6.95 12.25 5.43
C ASP A 32 5.52 12.77 5.42
N LEU A 33 4.52 11.88 5.58
CA LEU A 33 3.11 12.25 5.67
C LEU A 33 2.84 12.93 7.02
N HIS A 34 2.09 14.02 7.02
CA HIS A 34 1.70 14.78 8.21
C HIS A 34 0.18 14.81 8.40
N ILE A 35 -0.26 15.04 9.64
CA ILE A 35 -1.67 15.34 9.93
C ILE A 35 -2.03 16.65 9.22
N GLY A 36 -3.15 16.64 8.51
CA GLY A 36 -3.62 17.77 7.70
C GLY A 36 -3.31 17.64 6.21
N ASP A 37 -2.35 16.81 5.81
CA ASP A 37 -2.08 16.52 4.41
C ASP A 37 -3.32 15.88 3.76
N GLN A 38 -3.56 16.21 2.48
CA GLN A 38 -4.64 15.63 1.70
C GLN A 38 -4.11 14.52 0.79
N VAL A 39 -4.65 13.32 0.95
CA VAL A 39 -4.19 12.10 0.26
C VAL A 39 -5.28 11.54 -0.64
N LEU A 40 -4.87 10.89 -1.73
CA LEU A 40 -5.80 10.28 -2.68
C LEU A 40 -6.52 9.08 -2.05
N VAL A 41 -7.85 9.13 -1.95
CA VAL A 41 -8.69 8.05 -1.39
C VAL A 41 -9.65 7.43 -2.42
N GLY A 42 -9.74 8.02 -3.60
CA GLY A 42 -10.52 7.55 -4.73
C GLY A 42 -10.18 8.32 -6.01
N PRO A 43 -10.81 8.01 -7.16
CA PRO A 43 -10.49 8.68 -8.43
C PRO A 43 -10.69 10.21 -8.33
N ASN A 44 -9.59 10.96 -8.30
CA ASN A 44 -9.55 12.41 -8.07
C ASN A 44 -10.28 12.87 -6.79
N VAL A 45 -10.37 12.01 -5.77
CA VAL A 45 -10.96 12.34 -4.47
C VAL A 45 -9.86 12.33 -3.42
N TYR A 46 -9.72 13.45 -2.72
CA TYR A 46 -8.74 13.66 -1.67
C TYR A 46 -9.43 13.88 -0.32
N ASP A 47 -8.82 13.40 0.75
CA ASP A 47 -9.27 13.63 2.12
C ASP A 47 -8.08 13.88 3.05
N HIS A 48 -8.34 14.55 4.17
CA HIS A 48 -7.32 14.90 5.15
C HIS A 48 -6.87 13.69 5.96
N VAL A 49 -5.58 13.64 6.26
CA VAL A 49 -5.05 12.77 7.32
C VAL A 49 -5.41 13.40 8.67
N TYR A 50 -6.35 12.78 9.38
CA TYR A 50 -6.78 13.28 10.70
C TYR A 50 -5.93 12.76 11.86
N SER A 51 -5.35 11.56 11.72
CA SER A 51 -4.54 10.90 12.77
C SER A 51 -3.75 9.72 12.21
N PHE A 52 -2.75 9.26 12.96
CA PHE A 52 -2.05 8.00 12.68
C PHE A 52 -2.46 6.95 13.71
N GLY A 53 -3.07 5.86 13.27
CA GLY A 53 -3.38 4.71 14.14
C GLY A 53 -2.12 4.01 14.66
N HIS A 54 -1.04 4.03 13.86
CA HIS A 54 0.30 3.63 14.26
C HIS A 54 1.34 4.38 13.45
N ARG A 55 2.38 4.90 14.13
CA ARG A 55 3.54 5.53 13.50
C ARG A 55 4.75 5.33 14.41
N ASN A 56 5.72 4.53 13.96
CA ASN A 56 6.95 4.29 14.68
C ASN A 56 8.07 3.93 13.69
N ASN A 57 8.91 4.91 13.37
CA ASN A 57 9.96 4.77 12.37
C ASN A 57 11.15 3.92 12.88
N ASP A 58 11.24 3.69 14.20
CA ASP A 58 12.28 2.85 14.80
C ASP A 58 11.86 1.37 14.95
N SER A 59 10.63 1.04 14.53
CA SER A 59 10.10 -0.31 14.64
C SER A 59 10.41 -1.17 13.42
N MET A 60 10.89 -2.39 13.67
CA MET A 60 11.02 -3.42 12.64
C MET A 60 9.71 -4.20 12.54
N GLY A 61 9.24 -4.40 11.32
CA GLY A 61 8.06 -5.22 11.01
C GLY A 61 8.32 -6.07 9.77
N ASP A 62 7.63 -7.21 9.70
CA ASP A 62 7.64 -8.06 8.50
C ASP A 62 6.61 -7.52 7.50
N TYR A 63 7.06 -7.22 6.29
CA TYR A 63 6.23 -6.72 5.20
C TYR A 63 6.27 -7.70 4.03
N LEU A 64 5.12 -7.89 3.40
CA LEU A 64 5.03 -8.54 2.10
C LEU A 64 5.35 -7.51 1.01
N GLN A 65 6.15 -7.91 0.03
CA GLN A 65 6.42 -7.16 -1.19
C GLN A 65 5.53 -7.66 -2.32
N VAL A 66 4.53 -6.86 -2.69
CA VAL A 66 3.57 -7.18 -3.75
C VAL A 66 3.98 -6.47 -5.03
N HIS A 67 4.45 -7.23 -6.01
CA HIS A 67 4.81 -6.73 -7.33
C HIS A 67 3.64 -6.86 -8.30
N VAL A 68 3.41 -5.84 -9.12
CA VAL A 68 2.34 -5.79 -10.12
C VAL A 68 2.90 -5.54 -11.51
N HIS A 69 2.13 -5.85 -12.57
CA HIS A 69 2.48 -5.39 -13.92
C HIS A 69 2.50 -3.85 -13.94
N GLY A 70 3.65 -3.29 -14.31
CA GLY A 70 3.80 -1.87 -14.54
C GLY A 70 3.11 -1.48 -15.84
N THR A 71 1.98 -0.80 -15.76
CA THR A 71 1.50 0.06 -16.84
C THR A 71 1.73 1.49 -16.39
N SER A 72 2.94 2.01 -16.60
CA SER A 72 3.19 3.44 -16.40
C SER A 72 2.38 4.19 -17.46
N THR A 73 1.27 4.80 -17.05
CA THR A 73 0.53 5.77 -17.87
C THR A 73 1.05 7.19 -17.68
N SER A 74 2.08 7.40 -16.84
CA SER A 74 2.79 8.67 -16.76
C SER A 74 3.94 8.69 -17.76
N THR A 75 3.94 9.70 -18.62
CA THR A 75 4.86 9.96 -19.73
C THR A 75 6.28 10.24 -19.24
N SER A 76 7.00 9.21 -18.78
CA SER A 76 8.44 9.25 -18.62
C SER A 76 9.04 7.97 -19.20
N THR A 77 9.78 8.17 -20.29
CA THR A 77 10.41 7.19 -21.16
C THR A 77 11.53 6.43 -20.44
N THR A 78 11.16 5.50 -19.56
CA THR A 78 11.94 4.30 -19.23
C THR A 78 11.01 3.33 -18.51
N LEU A 79 10.97 2.06 -18.95
CA LEU A 79 10.24 0.96 -18.28
C LEU A 79 10.87 0.64 -16.92
N ALA A 80 10.87 1.59 -15.99
CA ALA A 80 11.19 1.33 -14.60
C ALA A 80 10.01 0.54 -14.00
N ALA A 81 10.31 -0.65 -13.47
CA ALA A 81 9.33 -1.41 -12.71
C ALA A 81 8.77 -0.52 -11.59
N LEU A 82 7.44 -0.52 -11.41
CA LEU A 82 6.83 0.16 -10.27
C LEU A 82 7.42 -0.42 -8.98
N PRO A 83 7.70 0.40 -7.95
CA PRO A 83 8.10 -0.13 -6.65
C PRO A 83 7.03 -1.09 -6.14
N PRO A 84 7.41 -2.20 -5.49
CA PRO A 84 6.44 -3.11 -4.90
C PRO A 84 5.65 -2.39 -3.80
N LEU A 85 4.39 -2.78 -3.63
CA LEU A 85 3.63 -2.39 -2.45
C LEU A 85 4.17 -3.18 -1.25
N GLU A 86 4.67 -2.47 -0.23
CA GLU A 86 5.19 -3.05 1.01
C GLU A 86 4.16 -2.92 2.13
N VAL A 87 3.58 -4.05 2.53
CA VAL A 87 2.38 -4.04 3.37
C VAL A 87 2.39 -5.22 4.34
N SER A 88 1.91 -5.00 5.57
CA SER A 88 1.88 -6.07 6.58
C SER A 88 0.93 -7.20 6.16
N PRO A 89 1.18 -8.46 6.57
CA PRO A 89 0.39 -9.63 6.15
C PRO A 89 -1.12 -9.55 6.40
N ASP A 90 -1.54 -8.83 7.44
CA ASP A 90 -2.95 -8.69 7.80
C ASP A 90 -3.60 -7.42 7.24
N HIS A 91 -2.83 -6.52 6.60
CA HIS A 91 -3.40 -5.32 5.99
C HIS A 91 -4.40 -5.67 4.89
N MET A 92 -5.58 -5.05 4.93
CA MET A 92 -6.62 -5.27 3.95
C MET A 92 -6.32 -4.56 2.62
N VAL A 93 -6.28 -5.31 1.54
CA VAL A 93 -6.09 -4.82 0.17
C VAL A 93 -7.36 -5.05 -0.66
N LEU A 94 -7.65 -4.11 -1.57
CA LEU A 94 -8.84 -4.16 -2.41
C LEU A 94 -8.57 -4.93 -3.71
N LEU A 95 -9.27 -6.04 -3.89
CA LEU A 95 -9.21 -6.88 -5.09
C LEU A 95 -10.44 -6.69 -5.96
N LEU A 96 -10.25 -6.86 -7.27
CA LEU A 96 -11.30 -7.08 -8.24
C LEU A 96 -11.53 -8.58 -8.41
N VAL A 97 -12.76 -9.05 -8.17
CA VAL A 97 -13.17 -10.46 -8.34
C VAL A 97 -14.43 -10.52 -9.18
N GLY A 98 -14.29 -10.99 -10.42
CA GLY A 98 -15.35 -10.86 -11.43
C GLY A 98 -15.64 -9.38 -11.71
N GLU A 99 -16.90 -8.98 -11.58
CA GLU A 99 -17.33 -7.57 -11.70
C GLU A 99 -17.38 -6.85 -10.33
N GLY A 100 -17.12 -7.56 -9.23
CA GLY A 100 -17.22 -7.04 -7.87
C GLY A 100 -15.87 -6.67 -7.25
N ARG A 101 -15.92 -5.96 -6.12
CA ARG A 101 -14.74 -5.60 -5.31
C ARG A 101 -14.82 -6.25 -3.93
N THR A 102 -13.68 -6.71 -3.42
CA THR A 102 -13.60 -7.32 -2.09
C THR A 102 -12.29 -6.95 -1.40
N PHE A 103 -12.32 -6.82 -0.08
CA PHE A 103 -11.12 -6.62 0.73
C PHE A 103 -10.63 -7.97 1.24
N VAL A 104 -9.34 -8.26 1.06
CA VAL A 104 -8.69 -9.45 1.64
C VAL A 104 -7.41 -9.04 2.37
N PRO A 105 -6.98 -9.78 3.40
CA PRO A 105 -5.65 -9.58 3.98
C PRO A 105 -4.55 -9.78 2.93
N ALA A 106 -3.47 -9.00 3.01
CA ALA A 106 -2.36 -9.06 2.05
C ALA A 106 -1.73 -10.46 1.96
N SER A 107 -1.71 -11.22 3.06
CA SER A 107 -1.26 -12.61 3.13
C SER A 107 -2.07 -13.58 2.25
N GLN A 108 -3.28 -13.19 1.85
CA GLN A 108 -4.12 -13.97 0.95
C GLN A 108 -3.88 -13.65 -0.53
N LEU A 109 -3.06 -12.64 -0.84
CA LEU A 109 -2.67 -12.34 -2.22
C LEU A 109 -1.92 -13.52 -2.85
N ARG A 110 -2.18 -13.71 -4.13
CA ARG A 110 -1.51 -14.72 -4.96
C ARG A 110 -1.11 -14.07 -6.28
N VAL A 111 -0.13 -14.67 -6.95
CA VAL A 111 0.16 -14.34 -8.35
C VAL A 111 -1.11 -14.54 -9.18
N GLY A 112 -1.46 -13.55 -9.99
CA GLY A 112 -2.69 -13.50 -10.76
C GLY A 112 -3.85 -12.72 -10.10
N SER A 113 -3.76 -12.42 -8.80
CA SER A 113 -4.73 -11.53 -8.14
C SER A 113 -4.80 -10.17 -8.84
N LYS A 114 -6.00 -9.60 -8.91
CA LYS A 114 -6.27 -8.30 -9.56
C LYS A 114 -6.46 -7.23 -8.49
N LEU A 115 -5.50 -6.32 -8.36
CA LEU A 115 -5.56 -5.19 -7.44
C LEU A 115 -6.20 -3.99 -8.13
N VAL A 116 -7.04 -3.25 -7.41
CA VAL A 116 -7.64 -2.00 -7.91
C VAL A 116 -6.61 -0.87 -7.80
N GLN A 117 -6.39 -0.14 -8.89
CA GLN A 117 -5.51 1.02 -8.98
C GLN A 117 -6.29 2.33 -8.80
N LYS A 118 -5.56 3.45 -8.68
CA LYS A 118 -6.13 4.79 -8.45
C LYS A 118 -7.11 5.27 -9.52
N ASP A 119 -6.91 4.82 -10.76
CA ASP A 119 -7.77 5.13 -11.91
C ASP A 119 -9.03 4.23 -11.97
N GLY A 120 -9.19 3.33 -10.98
CA GLY A 120 -10.28 2.36 -10.92
C GLY A 120 -10.05 1.12 -11.78
N ASN A 121 -8.97 1.06 -12.56
CA ASN A 121 -8.58 -0.12 -13.32
C ASN A 121 -7.95 -1.18 -12.40
N ALA A 122 -7.72 -2.37 -12.95
CA ALA A 122 -7.08 -3.44 -12.22
C ALA A 122 -5.70 -3.79 -12.80
N THR A 123 -4.71 -3.93 -11.92
CA THR A 123 -3.40 -4.50 -12.27
C THR A 123 -3.24 -5.91 -11.70
N THR A 124 -2.34 -6.68 -12.31
CA THR A 124 -2.14 -8.09 -11.95
C THR A 124 -0.92 -8.24 -11.07
N VAL A 125 -1.08 -8.93 -9.94
CA VAL A 125 0.04 -9.35 -9.08
C VAL A 125 0.88 -10.37 -9.83
N THR A 126 2.19 -10.12 -9.91
CA THR A 126 3.17 -11.00 -10.57
C THR A 126 4.04 -11.76 -9.59
N LYS A 127 4.25 -11.21 -8.40
CA LYS A 127 5.09 -11.80 -7.38
C LYS A 127 4.65 -11.27 -6.01
N VAL A 128 4.65 -12.15 -5.02
CA VAL A 128 4.51 -11.81 -3.60
C VAL A 128 5.69 -12.46 -2.90
N VAL A 129 6.47 -11.66 -2.17
CA VAL A 129 7.66 -12.09 -1.42
C VAL A 129 7.59 -11.63 0.00
#